data_AF-A0A0F9A1B8-F1
#
_entry.id   AF-A0A0F9A1B8-F1
#
_cell.length_a   1.000
_cell.length_b   1.000
_cell.length_c   1.000
_cell.angle_alpha   90.00
_cell.angle_beta   90.00
_cell.angle_gamma   90.00
#
_symmetry.space_group_name_H-M   'P 1'
#
loop_
_entity.id
_entity.type
_entity.pdbx_description
1 polymer ?
#
loop_
_entity_poly.entity_id
_entity_poly.type
_entity_poly.pdbx_seq_one_letter_code
_entity_poly.pdbx_strand_id
1 'polypeptide(L)'
;MKSRIVLILISCCLISYIFYSCQTNAKDPGQFGAFVADIETQPVIATTEDDAADDPAVWLHPNDPSKSMIVGTNKKAGVMMYNLAGKEIHFYPVGDVRNIEVRYG
;
A
#
# COMPACT_ATOMS: atom_id res chain seq x y z
N MET A 1 41.64 -38.25 -20.49
CA MET A 1 41.21 -38.08 -19.08
C MET A 1 41.60 -36.72 -18.50
N LYS A 2 42.87 -36.30 -18.57
CA LYS A 2 43.34 -34.99 -18.06
C LYS A 2 42.65 -33.75 -18.66
N SER A 3 42.38 -33.73 -19.97
CA SER A 3 41.72 -32.60 -20.65
C SER A 3 40.23 -32.44 -20.27
N ARG A 4 39.51 -33.52 -19.93
CA ARG A 4 38.11 -33.44 -19.47
C ARG A 4 37.99 -32.86 -18.06
N ILE A 5 38.96 -33.14 -17.19
CA ILE A 5 39.02 -32.59 -15.83
C ILE A 5 39.29 -31.07 -15.87
N VAL A 6 40.18 -30.62 -16.76
CA VAL A 6 40.46 -29.18 -16.95
C VAL A 6 39.22 -28.42 -17.45
N LEU A 7 38.46 -29.01 -18.38
CA LEU A 7 37.23 -28.40 -18.90
C LEU A 7 36.14 -28.25 -17.81
N ILE A 8 36.01 -29.26 -16.93
CA ILE A 8 35.08 -29.23 -15.79
C ILE A 8 35.48 -28.13 -14.81
N LEU A 9 36.77 -28.01 -14.48
CA LEU A 9 37.25 -26.97 -13.55
C LEU A 9 37.05 -25.55 -14.11
N ILE A 10 37.30 -25.34 -15.40
CA ILE A 10 37.04 -24.05 -16.06
C ILE A 10 35.54 -23.74 -16.06
N SER A 11 34.69 -24.73 -16.34
CA SER A 11 33.23 -24.57 -16.30
C SER A 11 32.74 -24.24 -14.88
N CYS A 12 33.25 -24.91 -13.84
CA CYS A 12 32.92 -24.60 -12.45
C CYS A 12 33.36 -23.17 -12.05
N CYS A 13 34.55 -22.72 -12.46
CA CYS A 13 35.01 -21.35 -12.22
C CYS A 13 34.14 -20.31 -12.92
N LEU A 14 33.77 -20.53 -14.18
CA LEU A 14 32.88 -19.64 -14.93
C LEU A 14 31.49 -19.55 -14.30
N ILE A 15 30.92 -20.69 -13.90
CA ILE A 15 29.64 -20.74 -13.21
C ILE A 15 29.70 -19.96 -11.89
N SER A 16 30.76 -20.16 -11.11
CA SER A 16 30.96 -19.45 -9.83
C SER A 16 31.10 -17.93 -10.02
N TYR A 17 31.78 -17.49 -11.09
CA TYR A 17 31.93 -16.07 -11.42
C TYR A 17 30.61 -15.42 -11.85
N ILE A 18 29.76 -16.15 -12.58
CA ILE A 18 28.41 -15.69 -12.97
C ILE A 18 27.52 -15.53 -11.73
N PHE A 19 27.54 -16.50 -10.80
CA PHE A 19 26.77 -16.39 -9.56
C PHE A 19 27.25 -15.24 -8.66
N TYR A 20 28.56 -15.00 -8.57
CA TYR A 20 29.11 -13.89 -7.77
C TYR A 20 28.75 -12.52 -8.36
N SER A 21 28.68 -12.41 -9.69
CA SER A 21 28.37 -11.15 -10.39
C SER A 21 26.89 -10.76 -10.32
N CYS A 22 26.00 -11.68 -9.92
CA CYS A 22 24.57 -11.41 -9.72
C CYS A 22 24.28 -10.73 -8.37
N GLN A 23 25.27 -10.63 -7.49
CA GLN A 23 25.16 -9.89 -6.24
C GLN A 23 25.55 -8.42 -6.45
N THR A 24 24.93 -7.78 -7.44
CA THR A 24 25.00 -6.31 -7.55
C THR A 24 24.30 -5.72 -6.35
N ASN A 25 25.05 -4.89 -5.62
CA ASN A 25 24.65 -4.06 -4.50
C ASN A 25 23.40 -3.24 -4.88
N ALA A 26 22.22 -3.82 -4.75
CA ALA A 26 20.99 -3.06 -4.72
C ALA A 26 21.07 -2.23 -3.45
N LYS A 27 21.48 -0.96 -3.58
CA LYS A 27 21.19 0.03 -2.55
C LYS A 27 19.68 0.01 -2.40
N ASP A 28 19.22 -0.46 -1.24
CA ASP A 28 17.80 -0.54 -0.92
C ASP A 28 17.18 0.83 -1.21
N PRO A 29 16.31 0.96 -2.22
CA PRO A 29 15.92 2.26 -2.79
C PRO A 29 15.07 3.14 -1.85
N GLY A 30 14.94 2.78 -0.58
CA GLY A 30 14.27 3.62 0.40
C GLY A 30 14.28 3.00 1.78
N GLN A 31 15.40 3.13 2.51
CA GLN A 31 15.36 3.03 3.97
C GLN A 31 14.57 4.22 4.55
N PHE A 32 13.25 4.21 4.36
CA PHE A 32 12.35 4.99 5.17
C PHE A 32 12.35 4.36 6.57
N GLY A 33 12.45 5.17 7.61
CA GLY A 33 12.29 4.66 8.98
C GLY A 33 10.92 3.99 9.14
N ALA A 34 10.81 3.06 10.09
CA ALA A 34 9.50 2.55 10.49
C ALA A 34 8.73 3.68 11.18
N PHE A 35 7.54 3.99 10.68
CA PHE A 35 6.63 4.96 11.28
C PHE A 35 5.45 4.22 11.93
N VAL A 36 4.92 4.79 13.01
CA VAL A 36 3.67 4.35 13.64
C VAL A 36 2.57 5.33 13.26
N ALA A 37 1.37 4.82 13.04
CA ALA A 37 0.20 5.67 12.88
C ALA A 37 -0.22 6.24 14.24
N ASP A 38 -0.62 7.50 14.28
CA ASP A 38 -1.15 8.12 15.48
C ASP A 38 -2.61 7.70 15.74
N ILE A 39 -3.38 7.45 14.67
CA ILE A 39 -4.83 7.20 14.68
C ILE A 39 -5.20 6.23 13.55
N GLU A 40 -6.27 5.46 13.75
CA GLU A 40 -6.94 4.63 12.74
C GLU A 40 -8.44 4.96 12.67
N THR A 41 -9.09 4.68 11.54
CA THR A 41 -10.56 4.81 11.43
C THR A 41 -11.26 3.65 12.12
N GLN A 42 -12.52 3.84 12.48
CA GLN A 42 -13.39 2.71 12.80
C GLN A 42 -13.42 1.72 11.62
N PRO A 43 -13.52 0.41 11.89
CA PRO A 43 -13.51 -0.59 10.84
C PRO A 43 -14.69 -0.44 9.88
N VAL A 44 -14.43 -0.67 8.60
CA VAL A 44 -15.49 -0.78 7.58
C VAL A 44 -16.33 -2.02 7.87
N ILE A 45 -17.66 -1.86 7.96
CA ILE A 45 -18.56 -3.00 8.06
C ILE A 45 -18.69 -3.66 6.69
N ALA A 46 -18.18 -4.89 6.58
CA ALA A 46 -18.32 -5.76 5.42
C ALA A 46 -19.17 -6.98 5.80
N THR A 47 -19.96 -7.52 4.86
CA THR A 47 -20.89 -8.61 5.18
C THR A 47 -20.23 -9.97 5.44
N THR A 48 -18.95 -10.19 5.11
CA THR A 48 -18.21 -11.44 5.37
C THR A 48 -16.75 -11.30 4.92
N GLU A 49 -15.75 -11.17 5.81
CA GLU A 49 -14.28 -11.13 5.52
C GLU A 49 -13.88 -10.54 4.15
N ASP A 50 -14.63 -9.54 3.69
CA ASP A 50 -14.61 -9.10 2.31
C ASP A 50 -13.66 -7.92 2.26
N ASP A 51 -12.82 -7.94 1.24
CA ASP A 51 -12.02 -6.79 0.85
C ASP A 51 -12.97 -5.63 0.51
N ALA A 52 -13.12 -4.70 1.47
CA ALA A 52 -14.16 -3.67 1.47
C ALA A 52 -13.57 -2.25 1.49
N ALA A 53 -12.71 -1.92 2.45
CA ALA A 53 -12.00 -0.64 2.47
C ALA A 53 -11.00 -0.57 1.29
N ASP A 54 -11.04 0.49 0.47
CA ASP A 54 -10.18 0.59 -0.73
C ASP A 54 -9.39 1.92 -0.75
N ASP A 55 -10.05 3.06 -0.99
CA ASP A 55 -9.39 4.35 -1.21
C ASP A 55 -9.90 5.44 -0.25
N PRO A 56 -8.98 6.21 0.38
CA PRO A 56 -9.31 7.43 1.09
C PRO A 56 -9.06 8.70 0.27
N ALA A 57 -9.82 9.75 0.56
CA ALA A 57 -9.55 11.14 0.23
C ALA A 57 -9.75 12.01 1.48
N VAL A 58 -9.05 13.13 1.57
CA VAL A 58 -9.21 14.10 2.68
C VAL A 58 -9.95 15.32 2.17
N TRP A 59 -11.10 15.62 2.76
CA TRP A 59 -11.78 16.88 2.55
C TRP A 59 -11.37 17.89 3.63
N LEU A 60 -10.59 18.89 3.25
CA LEU A 60 -10.27 20.05 4.08
C LEU A 60 -11.51 20.96 4.23
N HIS A 61 -11.92 21.19 5.47
CA HIS A 61 -12.98 22.16 5.76
C HIS A 61 -12.46 23.59 5.52
N PRO A 62 -13.20 24.44 4.76
CA PRO A 62 -12.66 25.69 4.22
C PRO A 62 -12.24 26.73 5.27
N ASN A 63 -12.89 26.74 6.43
CA ASN A 63 -12.70 27.77 7.47
C ASN A 63 -12.17 27.22 8.81
N ASP A 64 -12.15 25.90 8.98
CA ASP A 64 -11.90 25.28 10.29
C ASP A 64 -11.30 23.87 10.08
N PRO A 65 -9.97 23.75 9.97
CA PRO A 65 -9.33 22.48 9.66
C PRO A 65 -9.67 21.34 10.64
N SER A 66 -10.06 21.66 11.89
CA SER A 66 -10.47 20.65 12.88
C SER A 66 -11.77 19.92 12.50
N LYS A 67 -12.57 20.51 11.60
CA LYS A 67 -13.81 19.94 11.05
C LYS A 67 -13.61 19.25 9.71
N SER A 68 -12.36 19.05 9.28
CA SER A 68 -12.06 18.28 8.07
C SER A 68 -12.51 16.83 8.23
N MET A 69 -12.68 16.16 7.10
CA MET A 69 -13.23 14.81 7.05
C MET A 69 -12.32 13.91 6.22
N ILE A 70 -12.24 12.65 6.61
CA ILE A 70 -11.71 11.58 5.77
C ILE A 70 -12.91 10.97 5.06
N VAL A 71 -12.84 10.88 3.74
CA VAL A 71 -13.85 10.24 2.90
C VAL A 71 -13.24 8.96 2.37
N GLY A 72 -13.81 7.82 2.72
CA GLY A 72 -13.33 6.51 2.30
C GLY A 72 -14.35 5.79 1.43
N THR A 73 -13.90 4.76 0.71
CA THR A 73 -14.79 3.84 -0.01
C THR A 73 -14.92 2.51 0.72
N ASN A 74 -16.16 2.01 0.76
CA ASN A 74 -16.45 0.60 0.91
C ASN A 74 -16.82 0.09 -0.50
N LYS A 75 -15.90 -0.60 -1.17
CA LYS A 75 -16.08 -1.04 -2.57
C LYS A 75 -17.19 -2.06 -2.80
N LYS A 76 -17.87 -2.47 -1.74
CA LYS A 76 -19.03 -3.37 -1.75
C LYS A 76 -20.35 -2.68 -1.41
N ALA A 77 -20.32 -1.42 -0.95
CA ALA A 77 -21.50 -0.82 -0.33
C ALA A 77 -21.64 0.69 -0.52
N GLY A 78 -20.55 1.46 -0.59
CA GLY A 78 -20.65 2.90 -0.88
C GLY A 78 -19.53 3.75 -0.29
N VAL A 79 -19.90 4.94 0.22
CA VAL A 79 -18.96 5.96 0.68
C VAL A 79 -19.09 6.17 2.18
N MET A 80 -17.96 6.17 2.88
CA MET A 80 -17.86 6.39 4.31
C MET A 80 -17.27 7.76 4.59
N MET A 81 -17.77 8.44 5.62
CA MET A 81 -17.22 9.69 6.11
C MET A 81 -16.80 9.52 7.57
N TYR A 82 -15.57 9.92 7.86
CA TYR A 82 -15.00 9.91 9.19
C TYR A 82 -14.56 11.30 9.60
N ASN A 83 -14.61 11.58 10.90
CA ASN A 83 -13.90 12.73 11.46
C ASN A 83 -12.40 12.42 11.60
N LEU A 84 -11.60 13.43 11.96
CA LEU A 84 -10.15 13.30 12.13
C LEU A 84 -9.71 12.39 13.31
N ALA A 85 -10.64 12.02 14.20
CA ALA A 85 -10.41 11.04 15.26
C ALA A 85 -10.74 9.60 14.81
N GLY A 86 -11.03 9.39 13.52
CA GLY A 86 -11.34 8.08 12.95
C GLY A 86 -12.78 7.60 13.20
N LYS A 87 -13.63 8.39 13.86
CA LYS A 87 -15.03 8.01 14.10
C LYS A 87 -15.85 8.17 12.82
N GLU A 88 -16.60 7.15 12.43
CA GLU A 88 -17.59 7.25 11.36
C GLU A 88 -18.68 8.25 11.77
N ILE A 89 -18.92 9.23 10.90
CA ILE A 89 -19.96 10.22 11.07
C ILE A 89 -21.13 9.98 10.12
N HIS A 90 -20.88 9.43 8.93
CA HIS A 90 -21.91 9.07 7.95
C HIS A 90 -21.46 7.92 7.04
N PHE A 91 -22.43 7.16 6.56
CA PHE A 91 -22.28 6.19 5.48
C PHE A 91 -23.37 6.42 4.42
N TYR A 92 -22.97 6.41 3.15
CA TYR A 92 -23.84 6.56 1.99
C TYR A 92 -23.85 5.26 1.17
N PRO A 93 -24.96 4.50 1.14
CA PRO A 93 -25.04 3.21 0.45
C PRO A 93 -25.26 3.41 -1.06
N VAL A 94 -24.24 3.90 -1.75
CA VAL A 94 -24.29 4.24 -3.18
C VAL A 94 -23.79 3.11 -4.09
N GLY A 95 -23.58 1.91 -3.52
CA GLY A 95 -23.14 0.73 -4.25
C GLY A 95 -21.62 0.63 -4.39
N ASP A 96 -21.16 0.01 -5.46
CA ASP A 96 -19.76 -0.40 -5.63
C ASP A 96 -18.85 0.77 -6.08
N VAL A 97 -18.55 1.68 -5.14
CA VAL A 97 -17.59 2.78 -5.35
C VAL A 97 -16.20 2.30 -4.95
N ARG A 98 -15.26 2.25 -5.90
CA ARG A 98 -13.89 1.79 -5.65
C ARG A 98 -12.96 2.93 -5.22
N ASN A 99 -12.83 3.96 -6.05
CA ASN A 99 -11.91 5.07 -5.85
C ASN A 99 -12.66 6.36 -5.60
N ILE A 100 -12.06 7.27 -4.84
CA ILE A 100 -12.65 8.57 -4.52
C ILE A 100 -11.58 9.67 -4.50
N GLU A 101 -11.97 10.88 -4.89
CA GLU A 101 -11.11 12.06 -4.91
C GLU A 101 -11.95 13.28 -4.54
N VAL A 102 -11.31 14.26 -3.90
CA VAL A 102 -11.92 15.56 -3.56
C VAL A 102 -11.29 16.64 -4.43
N ARG A 103 -12.12 17.54 -4.98
CA ARG A 103 -11.65 18.73 -5.70
C ARG A 103 -12.34 19.98 -5.18
N TYR A 104 -11.60 21.09 -5.22
CA TYR A 104 -12.08 22.42 -4.87
C TYR A 104 -12.35 23.22 -6.14
N GLY A 105 -13.31 24.14 -6.07
CA GLY A 105 -13.68 25.07 -7.15
C GLY A 105 -13.32 26.51 -6.83
#